data_AF-A0A661V9E3-F1
#
_entry.id   AF-A0A661V9E3-F1
#
_cell.length_a   1.000
_cell.length_b   1.000
_cell.length_c   1.000
_cell.angle_alpha   90.00
_cell.angle_beta   90.00
_cell.angle_gamma   90.00
#
_symmetry.space_group_name_H-M   'P 1'
#
loop_
_entity.id
_entity.type
_entity.pdbx_description
1 polymer ?
#
loop_
_entity_poly.entity_id
_entity_poly.type
_entity_poly.pdbx_seq_one_letter_code
_entity_poly.pdbx_strand_id
1 'polypeptide(L)'
;MTTTALHRKRTQAGVRPFDLYRDAGQVAELIAVAFQDKLGPSGQAALAKMRRVARWGPLLWWLYWAGWNQAGFTPGFVWVEQDHVVGNVSLRRTLEWGAFFVGNVAVH
;
A
#
# COMPACT_ATOMS: atom_id res chain seq x y z
N MET A 1 1.89 -1.92 -47.33
CA MET A 1 2.27 -2.92 -46.31
C MET A 1 2.16 -2.24 -44.95
N THR A 2 1.11 -2.54 -44.18
CA THR A 2 0.81 -1.91 -42.88
C THR A 2 1.41 -2.77 -41.76
N THR A 3 2.48 -2.29 -41.14
CA THR A 3 3.10 -2.97 -39.99
C THR A 3 2.36 -2.55 -38.71
N THR A 4 1.47 -3.42 -38.23
CA THR A 4 0.85 -3.29 -36.91
C THR A 4 1.91 -3.55 -35.84
N ALA A 5 2.44 -2.47 -35.25
CA ALA A 5 3.27 -2.59 -34.05
C ALA A 5 2.37 -3.00 -32.87
N LEU A 6 2.44 -4.28 -32.50
CA LEU A 6 1.85 -4.78 -31.25
C LEU A 6 2.50 -4.01 -30.09
N HIS A 7 1.75 -3.10 -29.50
CA HIS A 7 2.14 -2.41 -28.27
C HIS A 7 2.14 -3.44 -27.14
N ARG A 8 3.27 -4.13 -26.97
CA ARG A 8 3.50 -5.00 -25.83
C ARG A 8 3.47 -4.11 -24.60
N LYS A 9 2.33 -4.06 -23.88
CA LYS A 9 2.28 -3.52 -22.52
C LYS A 9 3.44 -4.17 -21.77
N ARG A 10 4.50 -3.41 -21.48
CA ARG A 10 5.49 -3.84 -20.51
C ARG A 10 4.70 -4.00 -19.22
N THR A 11 4.47 -5.23 -18.84
CA THR A 11 4.00 -5.59 -17.51
C THR A 11 4.88 -4.82 -16.53
N GLN A 12 4.32 -3.85 -15.80
CA GLN A 12 5.14 -3.00 -14.94
C GLN A 12 5.65 -3.85 -13.79
N ALA A 13 6.89 -4.31 -13.91
CA ALA A 13 7.63 -4.99 -12.86
C ALA A 13 8.57 -4.00 -12.20
N GLY A 14 8.49 -3.87 -10.87
CA GLY A 14 9.44 -3.09 -10.08
C GLY A 14 8.83 -2.27 -8.95
N VAL A 15 9.72 -1.55 -8.26
CA VAL A 15 9.37 -0.66 -7.15
C VAL A 15 8.75 0.63 -7.69
N ARG A 16 7.62 1.03 -7.11
CA ARG A 16 7.04 2.36 -7.34
C ARG A 16 6.44 2.96 -6.06
N PRO A 17 6.21 4.28 -6.02
CA PRO A 17 5.50 4.91 -4.91
C PRO A 17 4.12 4.27 -4.72
N PHE A 18 3.74 4.10 -3.45
CA PHE A 18 2.42 3.63 -3.07
C PHE A 18 1.34 4.61 -3.59
N ASP A 19 0.39 4.08 -4.33
CA ASP A 19 -0.81 4.79 -4.77
C ASP A 19 -2.00 4.20 -4.03
N LEU A 20 -2.61 5.00 -3.14
CA LEU A 20 -3.75 4.58 -2.34
C LEU A 20 -4.89 4.02 -3.20
N TYR A 21 -5.16 4.61 -4.36
CA TYR A 21 -6.29 4.24 -5.20
C TYR A 21 -6.08 2.88 -5.88
N ARG A 22 -4.83 2.52 -6.14
CA ARG A 22 -4.46 1.30 -6.87
C ARG A 22 -4.05 0.17 -5.94
N ASP A 23 -3.42 0.50 -4.82
CA ASP A 23 -2.64 -0.45 -4.02
C ASP A 23 -3.28 -0.78 -2.69
N ALA A 24 -4.14 0.08 -2.13
CA ALA A 24 -4.64 -0.08 -0.76
C ALA A 24 -5.32 -1.44 -0.53
N GLY A 25 -6.07 -1.93 -1.52
CA GLY A 25 -6.72 -3.24 -1.45
C GLY A 25 -5.71 -4.39 -1.47
N GLN A 26 -4.78 -4.37 -2.43
CA GLN A 26 -3.79 -5.44 -2.58
C GLN A 26 -2.79 -5.47 -1.41
N VAL A 27 -2.37 -4.31 -0.91
CA VAL A 27 -1.52 -4.20 0.29
C VAL A 27 -2.25 -4.70 1.54
N ALA A 28 -3.56 -4.45 1.67
CA ALA A 28 -4.33 -4.97 2.79
C ALA A 28 -4.34 -6.52 2.79
N GLU A 29 -4.57 -7.14 1.63
CA GLU A 29 -4.52 -8.60 1.52
C GLU A 29 -3.11 -9.15 1.73
N LEU A 30 -2.08 -8.50 1.20
CA LEU A 30 -0.68 -8.86 1.44
C LEU A 30 -0.35 -8.84 2.95
N ILE A 31 -0.76 -7.80 3.67
CA ILE A 31 -0.57 -7.70 5.13
C ILE A 31 -1.38 -8.78 5.85
N ALA A 32 -2.60 -9.06 5.41
CA ALA A 32 -3.44 -10.09 6.00
C ALA A 32 -2.78 -11.47 5.89
N VAL A 33 -2.19 -11.80 4.74
CA VAL A 33 -1.47 -13.06 4.51
C VAL A 33 -0.15 -13.10 5.28
N ALA A 34 0.67 -12.04 5.18
CA ALA A 34 2.01 -12.02 5.78
C ALA A 34 1.99 -12.01 7.32
N PHE A 35 0.94 -11.42 7.92
CA PHE A 35 0.87 -11.21 9.37
C PHE A 35 -0.33 -11.91 10.04
N GLN A 36 -1.06 -12.78 9.33
CA GLN A 36 -2.34 -13.35 9.77
C GLN A 36 -2.39 -13.71 11.27
N ASP A 37 -1.47 -14.59 11.71
CA ASP A 37 -1.45 -15.12 13.07
C ASP A 37 -0.73 -14.21 14.07
N LYS A 38 -0.12 -13.13 13.58
CA LYS A 38 0.65 -12.15 14.35
C LYS A 38 -0.11 -10.83 14.55
N LEU A 39 -1.27 -10.67 13.91
CA LEU A 39 -2.11 -9.49 14.06
C LEU A 39 -2.94 -9.57 15.34
N GLY A 40 -2.53 -8.80 16.35
CA GLY A 40 -3.36 -8.55 17.53
C GLY A 40 -4.65 -7.78 17.21
N PRO A 41 -5.53 -7.56 18.19
CA PRO A 41 -6.83 -6.90 17.99
C PRO A 41 -6.74 -5.52 17.31
N SER A 42 -5.70 -4.74 17.63
CA SER A 42 -5.43 -3.44 17.02
C SER A 42 -5.01 -3.56 15.55
N GLY A 43 -4.23 -4.58 15.20
CA GLY A 43 -3.82 -4.89 13.83
C GLY A 43 -5.01 -5.30 12.95
N GLN A 44 -5.89 -6.14 13.49
CA GLN A 44 -7.13 -6.53 12.80
C GLN A 44 -8.06 -5.32 12.55
N ALA A 45 -8.20 -4.42 13.54
CA ALA A 45 -8.97 -3.19 13.38
C ALA A 45 -8.36 -2.24 12.33
N ALA A 46 -7.03 -2.16 12.25
CA ALA A 46 -6.34 -1.38 11.22
C ALA A 46 -6.57 -1.97 9.83
N LEU A 47 -6.45 -3.29 9.68
CA LEU A 47 -6.71 -4.01 8.43
C LEU A 47 -8.15 -3.81 7.94
N ALA A 48 -9.14 -3.89 8.85
CA ALA A 48 -10.53 -3.63 8.53
C ALA A 48 -10.75 -2.19 8.01
N LYS A 49 -10.06 -1.19 8.58
CA LYS A 49 -10.08 0.18 8.07
C LYS A 49 -9.44 0.29 6.69
N MET A 50 -8.29 -0.36 6.47
CA MET A 50 -7.63 -0.36 5.16
C MET A 50 -8.54 -0.94 4.07
N ARG A 51 -9.22 -2.07 4.34
CA ARG A 51 -10.21 -2.66 3.42
C ARG A 51 -11.40 -1.73 3.19
N ARG A 52 -11.89 -1.03 4.22
CA ARG A 52 -12.98 -0.06 4.07
C ARG A 52 -12.56 1.13 3.20
N VAL A 53 -11.35 1.65 3.38
CA VAL A 53 -10.82 2.74 2.54
C VAL A 53 -10.60 2.28 1.10
N ALA A 54 -10.02 1.09 0.90
CA ALA A 54 -9.86 0.51 -0.44
C ALA A 54 -11.20 0.37 -1.19
N ARG A 55 -12.29 0.04 -0.48
CA ARG A 55 -13.62 -0.14 -1.07
C ARG A 55 -14.37 1.16 -1.33
N TRP A 56 -14.17 2.21 -0.52
CA TRP A 56 -14.95 3.46 -0.59
C TRP A 56 -14.16 4.65 -1.16
N GLY A 57 -12.87 4.45 -1.44
CA GLY A 57 -12.08 5.34 -2.30
C GLY A 57 -11.88 6.76 -1.76
N PRO A 58 -11.71 7.76 -2.67
CA PRO A 58 -11.28 9.14 -2.34
C PRO A 58 -12.15 9.84 -1.29
N LEU A 59 -13.42 9.48 -1.20
CA LEU A 59 -14.38 10.07 -0.28
C LEU A 59 -14.00 9.83 1.19
N LEU A 60 -13.59 8.61 1.53
CA LEU A 60 -13.10 8.29 2.86
C LEU A 60 -11.70 8.85 3.10
N TRP A 61 -10.85 8.91 2.06
CA TRP A 61 -9.53 9.53 2.19
C TRP A 61 -9.63 10.99 2.62
N TRP A 62 -10.50 11.78 2.01
CA TRP A 62 -10.75 13.17 2.45
C TRP A 62 -11.24 13.26 3.89
N LEU A 63 -12.14 12.34 4.30
CA LEU A 63 -12.67 12.31 5.65
C LEU A 63 -11.61 11.92 6.70
N TYR A 64 -10.69 11.01 6.35
CA TYR A 64 -9.65 10.51 7.25
C TYR A 64 -8.32 11.28 7.16
N TRP A 65 -8.15 12.19 6.18
CA TRP A 65 -6.93 12.98 5.98
C TRP A 65 -6.50 13.75 7.24
N ALA A 66 -7.46 14.30 8.00
CA ALA A 66 -7.20 15.01 9.25
C ALA A 66 -6.70 14.09 10.38
N GLY A 67 -7.15 12.81 10.41
CA GLY A 67 -6.74 11.83 11.41
C GLY A 67 -5.49 11.03 11.02
N TRP A 68 -5.24 10.84 9.72
CA TRP A 68 -4.11 10.07 9.20
C TRP A 68 -2.78 10.85 9.16
N ASN A 69 -2.82 12.19 9.14
CA ASN A 69 -1.63 13.01 9.40
C ASN A 69 -1.06 12.79 10.81
N GLN A 70 -1.91 12.43 11.79
CA GLN A 70 -1.45 12.08 13.14
C GLN A 70 -1.03 10.60 13.25
N ALA A 71 -1.56 9.74 12.37
CA ALA A 71 -1.21 8.32 12.29
C ALA A 71 0.01 8.04 11.40
N GLY A 72 0.71 9.06 10.89
CA GLY A 72 2.01 8.90 10.22
C GLY A 72 1.97 8.03 8.96
N PHE A 73 0.93 8.15 8.13
CA PHE A 73 0.87 7.50 6.82
C PHE A 73 1.84 8.24 5.88
N THR A 74 3.14 7.93 5.96
CA THR A 74 4.13 8.52 5.03
C THR A 74 4.14 7.69 3.76
N PRO A 75 4.25 8.30 2.56
CA PRO A 75 4.29 7.57 1.29
C PRO A 75 5.37 6.49 1.35
N GLY A 76 4.93 5.23 1.24
CA GLY A 76 5.77 4.06 1.15
C GLY A 76 6.00 3.65 -0.30
N PHE A 77 6.57 2.47 -0.48
CA PHE A 77 6.78 1.87 -1.80
C PHE A 77 6.09 0.52 -1.89
N VAL A 78 5.68 0.17 -3.09
CA VAL A 78 5.18 -1.16 -3.44
C VAL A 78 6.06 -1.77 -4.50
N TRP A 79 6.27 -3.07 -4.41
CA TRP A 79 6.83 -3.88 -5.49
C TRP A 79 5.69 -4.54 -6.25
N VAL A 80 5.62 -4.27 -7.55
CA VAL A 80 4.58 -4.80 -8.43
C VAL A 80 5.19 -5.81 -9.38
N GLU A 81 4.54 -6.96 -9.54
CA GLU A 81 4.81 -7.93 -10.58
C GLU A 81 3.49 -8.31 -11.24
N GLN A 82 3.44 -8.34 -12.57
CA GLN A 82 2.23 -8.78 -13.28
C GLN A 82 0.98 -7.98 -12.88
N ASP A 83 1.12 -6.68 -12.62
CA ASP A 83 0.08 -5.77 -12.11
C ASP A 83 -0.47 -6.14 -10.71
N HIS A 84 0.20 -7.06 -10.00
CA HIS A 84 -0.09 -7.44 -8.64
C HIS A 84 0.97 -6.90 -7.67
N VAL A 85 0.53 -6.37 -6.53
CA VAL A 85 1.43 -5.96 -5.46
C VAL A 85 1.89 -7.20 -4.71
N VAL A 86 3.19 -7.52 -4.85
CA VAL A 86 3.81 -8.66 -4.17
C VAL A 86 4.71 -8.24 -3.02
N GLY A 87 4.95 -6.94 -2.86
CA GLY A 87 5.68 -6.41 -1.72
C GLY A 87 5.25 -5.00 -1.35
N ASN A 88 5.36 -4.65 -0.07
CA ASN A 88 5.14 -3.29 0.40
C ASN A 88 6.17 -2.91 1.47
N VAL A 89 6.47 -1.61 1.55
CA VAL A 89 7.21 -1.01 2.65
C VAL A 89 6.57 0.32 3.00
N SER A 90 6.24 0.51 4.27
CA SER A 90 5.72 1.77 4.79
C SER A 90 6.82 2.53 5.51
N LEU A 91 7.01 3.78 5.14
CA LEU A 91 7.88 4.70 5.85
C LEU A 91 7.03 5.49 6.85
N ARG A 92 7.57 5.81 8.02
CA ARG A 92 6.96 6.76 8.96
C ARG A 92 8.07 7.67 9.48
N ARG A 93 7.91 9.00 9.38
CA ARG A 93 8.83 9.91 10.06
C ARG A 93 8.64 9.78 11.56
N THR A 94 9.74 9.70 12.30
CA THR A 94 9.69 9.78 13.76
C THR A 94 9.60 11.25 14.19
N LEU A 95 9.26 11.49 15.46
CA LEU A 95 9.30 12.82 16.07
C LEU A 95 10.75 13.33 16.24
N GLU A 96 11.74 12.43 16.25
CA GLU A 96 13.15 12.80 16.25
C GLU A 96 13.60 13.23 14.85
N TRP A 97 14.35 14.34 14.79
CA TRP A 97 14.84 14.90 13.53
C TRP A 97 15.71 13.91 12.77
N GLY A 98 15.30 13.61 11.54
CA GLY A 98 16.07 12.82 10.57
C GLY A 98 15.87 11.30 10.66
N ALA A 99 15.12 10.78 11.63
CA ALA A 99 14.88 9.35 11.75
C ALA A 99 13.57 8.90 11.06
N PHE A 100 13.66 7.75 10.38
CA PHE A 100 12.53 7.08 9.73
C PHE A 100 12.32 5.70 10.35
N PHE A 101 11.07 5.38 10.62
CA PHE A 101 10.63 4.04 10.95
C PHE A 101 10.19 3.34 9.68
N VAL A 102 10.81 2.20 9.40
CA VAL A 102 10.39 1.29 8.34
C VAL A 102 9.49 0.24 8.97
N GLY A 103 8.24 0.17 8.55
CA GLY A 103 7.23 -0.74 9.09
C GLY A 103 6.39 -1.38 8.00
N ASN A 104 5.60 -2.39 8.37
CA ASN A 104 4.77 -3.17 7.46
C ASN A 104 5.54 -3.61 6.21
N VAL A 105 6.70 -4.25 6.39
CA VAL A 105 7.43 -4.88 5.30
C VAL A 105 6.82 -6.26 5.09
N ALA A 106 6.14 -6.46 3.97
CA ALA A 106 5.58 -7.75 3.57
C ALA A 106 6.03 -8.07 2.16
N VAL A 107 6.28 -9.36 1.92
CA VAL A 107 6.58 -9.94 0.61
C VAL A 107 5.83 -11.27 0.55
N HIS A 108 5.27 -11.61 -0.62
CA HIS A 108 4.69 -12.92 -0.87
C HIS A 108 5.74 -14.04 -0.92
#